data_AF-A0A2Z5IQ05-F1
#
_entry.id   AF-A0A2Z5IQ05-F1
#
_cell.length_a   1.000
_cell.length_b   1.000
_cell.length_c   1.000
_cell.angle_alpha   90.00
_cell.angle_beta   90.00
_cell.angle_gamma   90.00
#
_symmetry.space_group_name_H-M   'P 1'
#
loop_
_entity.id
_entity.type
_entity.pdbx_description
1 polymer ?
#
loop_
_entity_poly.entity_id
_entity_poly.type
_entity_poly.pdbx_seq_one_letter_code
_entity_poly.pdbx_strand_id
1 'polypeptide(L)' 'MPVRLVVNHDDGWAVKNPKGKKALRIFKTQKEAVDYAKSLKDTTSVNVQSKTGAFRKFTS' A
#
# COMPACT_ATOMS: atom_id res chain seq x y z
N MET A 1 -0.55 -7.82 13.99
CA MET A 1 -1.02 -6.61 13.28
C MET A 1 -0.52 -6.66 11.83
N PRO A 2 -1.36 -6.41 10.80
CA PRO A 2 -0.97 -6.55 9.39
C PRO A 2 -0.13 -5.39 8.85
N VAL A 3 0.86 -5.72 8.01
CA VAL A 3 1.51 -4.77 7.10
C VAL A 3 0.52 -4.42 5.99
N ARG A 4 0.50 -3.15 5.54
CA ARG A 4 -0.29 -2.71 4.37
C ARG A 4 0.64 -2.43 3.21
N LEU A 5 0.29 -2.94 2.03
CA LEU A 5 1.01 -2.68 0.80
C LEU A 5 0.25 -1.63 -0.01
N VAL A 6 0.94 -0.56 -0.41
CA VAL A 6 0.45 0.41 -1.39
C VAL A 6 1.13 0.08 -2.71
N VAL A 7 0.36 -0.38 -3.69
CA VAL A 7 0.86 -0.86 -4.99
C VAL A 7 0.31 -0.06 -6.15
N ASN A 8 1.08 0.01 -7.23
CA ASN A 8 0.61 0.59 -8.47
C ASN A 8 -0.45 -0.35 -9.09
N HIS A 9 -1.52 0.22 -9.60
CA HIS A 9 -2.67 -0.45 -10.21
C HIS A 9 -3.08 0.35 -11.46
N ASP A 10 -3.75 -0.29 -12.42
CA ASP A 10 -4.11 0.38 -13.69
C ASP A 10 -4.96 1.64 -13.46
N ASP A 11 -5.89 1.57 -12.50
CA ASP A 11 -6.74 2.70 -12.08
C ASP A 11 -6.11 3.65 -11.04
N GLY A 12 -4.84 3.46 -10.66
CA GLY A 12 -4.13 4.31 -9.70
C GLY A 12 -3.33 3.54 -8.64
N TRP A 13 -3.64 3.78 -7.37
CA TRP A 13 -2.88 3.25 -6.23
C TRP A 13 -3.74 2.39 -5.32
N ALA A 14 -3.45 1.10 -5.28
CA ALA A 14 -4.21 0.12 -4.52
C ALA A 14 -3.57 -0.15 -3.16
N VAL A 15 -4.38 -0.12 -2.10
CA VAL A 15 -4.00 -0.60 -0.78
C VAL A 15 -4.43 -2.06 -0.65
N LYS A 16 -3.48 -2.96 -0.39
CA LYS A 16 -3.75 -4.39 -0.23
C LYS A 16 -2.99 -4.99 0.94
N ASN A 17 -3.43 -6.17 1.37
CA ASN A 17 -2.68 -6.95 2.35
C ASN A 17 -1.59 -7.78 1.64
N PRO A 18 -0.44 -8.04 2.28
CA PRO A 18 0.64 -8.85 1.73
C PRO A 18 0.20 -10.23 1.23
N LYS A 19 -0.79 -10.83 1.91
CA LYS A 19 -1.40 -12.12 1.54
C LYS A 19 -2.83 -11.98 1.00
N GLY A 20 -3.27 -10.75 0.76
CA GLY A 20 -4.62 -10.47 0.24
C GLY A 20 -4.66 -10.70 -1.26
N LYS A 21 -5.59 -11.55 -1.71
CA LYS A 21 -5.85 -11.76 -3.15
C LYS A 21 -6.47 -10.54 -3.84
N LYS A 22 -7.04 -9.60 -3.07
CA LYS A 22 -7.72 -8.40 -3.57
C LYS A 22 -7.18 -7.13 -2.93
N ALA A 23 -7.27 -6.02 -3.66
CA ALA A 23 -7.11 -4.70 -3.09
C ALA A 23 -8.25 -4.42 -2.09
N LEU A 24 -7.93 -3.80 -0.96
CA LEU A 24 -8.93 -3.23 -0.06
C LEU A 24 -9.60 -2.02 -0.69
N ARG A 25 -8.79 -1.13 -1.29
CA ARG A 25 -9.27 0.10 -1.90
C ARG A 25 -8.26 0.63 -2.91
N ILE A 26 -8.75 1.34 -3.92
CA ILE A 26 -7.94 2.01 -4.95
C ILE A 26 -8.15 3.51 -4.83
N PHE A 27 -7.08 4.27 -4.96
CA PHE A 27 -7.03 5.73 -4.89
C PHE A 27 -6.39 6.30 -6.15
N LYS A 28 -6.68 7.55 -6.48
CA LYS A 28 -6.07 8.20 -7.66
C LYS A 28 -4.59 8.48 -7.42
N THR A 29 -4.22 8.81 -6.19
CA THR A 29 -2.84 9.20 -5.86
C THR A 29 -2.21 8.28 -4.82
N GLN A 30 -0.87 8.17 -4.89
CA GLN A 30 -0.08 7.41 -3.93
C GLN A 30 -0.24 7.96 -2.51
N LYS A 31 -0.35 9.29 -2.40
CA LYS A 31 -0.51 9.98 -1.12
C LYS A 31 -1.80 9.56 -0.41
N GLU A 32 -2.93 9.59 -1.12
CA GLU A 32 -4.22 9.16 -0.58
C GLU A 32 -4.20 7.69 -0.12
N ALA A 33 -3.56 6.82 -0.90
CA ALA A 33 -3.42 5.41 -0.55
C ALA A 33 -2.57 5.20 0.71
N VAL A 34 -1.48 5.96 0.86
CA VAL A 34 -0.63 5.94 2.06
C VAL A 34 -1.37 6.48 3.27
N ASP A 35 -2.07 7.61 3.13
CA ASP A 35 -2.82 8.23 4.23
C ASP A 35 -3.95 7.31 4.71
N TYR A 36 -4.66 6.66 3.79
CA TYR A 36 -5.64 5.64 4.13
C TYR A 36 -4.98 4.45 4.85
N ALA A 37 -3.88 3.92 4.33
CA ALA A 37 -3.18 2.80 4.95
C ALA A 37 -2.71 3.12 6.39
N LYS A 38 -2.27 4.35 6.64
CA LYS A 38 -1.87 4.85 7.97
C LYS A 38 -3.05 5.10 8.91
N SER A 39 -4.21 5.48 8.38
CA SER A 39 -5.42 5.70 9.19
C SER A 39 -6.01 4.42 9.79
N LEU A 40 -5.66 3.25 9.25
CA LEU A 40 -6.11 1.96 9.74
C LEU A 40 -5.41 1.64 11.06
N LYS A 41 -6.20 1.54 12.15
CA LYS A 41 -5.71 1.33 13.52
C LYS A 41 -4.83 0.08 13.69
N ASP A 42 -5.00 -0.93 12.83
CA ASP A 42 -4.28 -2.20 12.90
C ASP A 42 -3.00 -2.24 12.04
N THR A 43 -2.62 -1.13 11.40
CA THR A 43 -1.46 -1.09 10.51
C THR A 43 -0.17 -1.00 11.30
N THR A 44 0.70 -2.01 11.18
CA THR A 44 2.06 -1.98 11.77
C THR A 44 3.02 -1.18 10.91
N SER A 45 2.94 -1.35 9.60
CA SER A 45 3.81 -0.69 8.64
C SER A 45 3.14 -0.57 7.28
N VAL A 46 3.52 0.46 6.54
CA VAL A 46 3.04 0.73 5.18
C VAL A 46 4.22 0.60 4.22
N ASN A 47 4.19 -0.43 3.38
CA ASN A 47 5.18 -0.61 2.32
C ASN A 47 4.64 -0.07 1.02
N VAL A 48 5.33 0.92 0.48
CA VAL A 48 4.92 1.61 -0.73
C VAL A 48 5.76 1.13 -1.91
N GLN A 49 5.09 0.71 -2.97
CA GLN A 49 5.71 0.33 -4.24
C GLN A 49 6.10 1.59 -5.01
N SER A 50 7.23 1.54 -5.73
CA SER A 50 7.60 2.55 -6.70
C SER A 50 6.71 2.45 -7.94
N LYS A 51 6.71 3.51 -8.76
CA LYS A 51 6.05 3.50 -10.08
C LYS A 51 6.56 2.36 -10.99
N THR A 52 7.80 1.94 -10.80
CA THR A 52 8.45 0.86 -11.54
C THR A 52 8.16 -0.55 -10.99
N GLY A 53 7.32 -0.66 -9.95
CA GLY A 53 6.93 -1.94 -9.38
C GLY A 53 7.85 -2.47 -8.28
N ALA A 54 8.93 -1.76 -7.94
CA ALA A 54 9.86 -2.17 -6.88
C ALA A 54 9.37 -1.66 -5.52
N PHE A 55 9.34 -2.52 -4.51
CA PHE A 55 9.19 -2.05 -3.13
C PHE A 55 10.54 -1.59 -2.60
N ARG A 56 10.61 -0.37 -2.07
CA ARG A 56 11.79 0.06 -1.32
C ARG A 56 11.77 -0.68 0.01
N LYS A 57 12.54 -1.77 0.11
CA LYS A 57 12.92 -2.33 1.41
C LYS A 57 13.83 -1.29 2.08
N PHE A 58 13.33 -0.62 3.11
CA PHE A 58 14.21 -0.04 4.11
C PHE A 58 14.81 -1.24 4.87
N THR A 59 16.03 -1.62 4.52
CA THR A 59 16.83 -2.49 5.37
C THR A 59 17.44 -1.59 6.43
N SER A 60 17.21 -1.90 7.70
CA SER A 60 17.99 -1.33 8.81
C SER A 60 19.44 -1.76 8.73
#